data_AF-A0A957VMZ1-F1
#
_entry.id   AF-A0A957VMZ1-F1
#
_cell.length_a   1.000
_cell.length_b   1.000
_cell.length_c   1.000
_cell.angle_alpha   90.00
_cell.angle_beta   90.00
_cell.angle_gamma   90.00
#
_symmetry.space_group_name_H-M   'P 1'
#
loop_
_entity.id
_entity.type
_entity.pdbx_description
1 polymer ?
#
loop_
_entity_poly.entity_id
_entity_poly.type
_entity_poly.pdbx_seq_one_letter_code
_entity_poly.pdbx_strand_id
1 'polypeptide(L)'
;MINANLSDELRFQGASANGATVDPRNVLARAEELRWDVGSNVHETLVETVYTEAARIADRAVIYPDRTPRFNLDRTIDHIVTSRLWGFPLMLALFTLVFWITITGANYPSQMLSDLLIGRVHPMLKVGAAAIHMPWWLSGLLIDGMYLATAWVVSVMLPPMAIFFPLFTLLEDFGYLPRVAFNLDNIFRKSGAHGKQSLSMMMGFGCNAAGVVATRVIDSPRERLIAIITNNFALCNGRWPTQILIASLFIGALVPAYLAGFVSAMAVVGVAVLGVLLTFALSWTLSRTVLKGEASTFSLELPPYRPPRVLQTIYTSFIDRTLYVLWRAIVFAAPAGAVIWLTANVQFGGVSVAEYIINFLNPVGLLLGLNGVILLAYIIAIPA
;
A
#
# COMPACT_ATOMS: atom_id res chain seq x y z
N MET A 1 33.77 5.54 -23.32
CA MET A 1 35.03 4.98 -23.86
C MET A 1 34.83 3.54 -24.33
N ILE A 2 33.78 3.27 -25.13
CA ILE A 2 33.59 2.04 -25.91
C ILE A 2 32.84 2.50 -27.17
N ASN A 3 33.56 3.03 -28.15
CA ASN A 3 32.95 3.45 -29.43
C ASN A 3 33.98 3.43 -30.57
N ALA A 4 34.72 2.32 -30.71
CA ALA A 4 35.75 2.22 -31.75
C ALA A 4 35.91 0.86 -32.45
N ASN A 5 35.17 -0.20 -32.09
CA ASN A 5 35.47 -1.56 -32.59
C ASN A 5 34.30 -2.33 -33.22
N LEU A 6 33.28 -1.65 -33.77
CA LEU A 6 32.17 -2.33 -34.45
C LEU A 6 32.01 -1.93 -35.92
N SER A 7 33.07 -1.38 -36.53
CA SER A 7 33.08 -1.04 -37.95
C SER A 7 33.55 -2.17 -38.88
N ASP A 8 34.11 -3.27 -38.36
CA ASP A 8 34.82 -4.25 -39.21
C ASP A 8 34.13 -5.62 -39.39
N GLU A 9 33.00 -5.91 -38.73
CA GLU A 9 32.49 -7.31 -38.70
C GLU A 9 31.10 -7.58 -39.30
N LEU A 10 30.45 -6.61 -39.95
CA LEU A 10 29.16 -6.87 -40.63
C LEU A 10 29.28 -6.83 -42.15
N ARG A 11 30.14 -7.69 -42.70
CA ARG A 11 30.04 -8.17 -44.08
C ARG A 11 28.89 -9.19 -44.19
N PHE A 12 27.65 -8.74 -44.02
CA PHE A 12 26.49 -9.53 -44.47
C PHE A 12 26.23 -9.21 -45.95
N GLN A 13 26.77 -10.06 -46.83
CA GLN A 13 26.36 -10.13 -48.23
C GLN A 13 24.94 -10.71 -48.31
N GLY A 14 23.93 -9.84 -48.14
CA GLY A 14 22.56 -10.14 -48.53
C GLY A 14 22.39 -9.85 -50.02
N ALA A 15 22.59 -10.85 -50.87
CA ALA A 15 22.29 -10.76 -52.29
C ALA A 15 20.76 -10.61 -52.49
N SER A 16 20.33 -9.41 -52.88
CA SER A 16 18.98 -9.16 -53.41
C SER A 16 18.95 -9.52 -54.90
N ALA A 17 17.87 -10.16 -55.36
CA ALA A 17 17.65 -10.62 -56.72
C ALA A 17 17.47 -9.51 -57.78
N ASN A 18 17.75 -8.25 -57.44
CA ASN A 18 17.88 -7.13 -58.38
C ASN A 18 19.05 -6.28 -57.90
N GLY A 19 20.09 -6.15 -58.74
CA GLY A 19 21.43 -5.62 -58.43
C GLY A 19 21.54 -4.15 -58.01
N ALA A 20 20.77 -3.71 -57.02
CA ALA A 20 20.99 -2.47 -56.28
C ALA A 20 21.67 -2.82 -54.95
N THR A 21 22.92 -2.39 -54.78
CA THR A 21 23.63 -2.47 -53.49
C THR A 21 22.94 -1.53 -52.50
N VAL A 22 22.10 -2.09 -51.63
CA VAL A 22 21.43 -1.33 -50.57
C VAL A 22 22.49 -0.98 -49.52
N ASP A 23 22.93 0.27 -49.49
CA ASP A 23 23.85 0.77 -48.47
C ASP A 23 23.16 0.75 -47.09
N PRO A 24 23.65 -0.05 -46.12
CA PRO A 24 23.05 -0.17 -44.80
C PRO A 24 22.87 1.18 -44.08
N ARG A 25 23.74 2.16 -44.38
CA ARG A 25 23.67 3.49 -43.79
C ARG A 25 22.49 4.30 -44.30
N ASN A 26 22.14 4.15 -45.58
CA ASN A 26 20.97 4.81 -46.15
C ASN A 26 19.66 4.21 -45.62
N VAL A 27 19.64 2.90 -45.36
CA VAL A 27 18.47 2.25 -44.73
C VAL A 27 18.28 2.73 -43.30
N LEU A 28 19.37 2.82 -42.52
CA LEU A 28 19.31 3.31 -41.15
C LEU A 28 18.92 4.79 -41.07
N ALA A 29 19.49 5.64 -41.94
CA ALA A 29 19.13 7.06 -42.01
C ALA A 29 17.67 7.24 -42.40
N ARG A 30 17.17 6.47 -43.38
CA ARG A 30 15.77 6.53 -43.79
C ARG A 30 14.82 5.98 -42.72
N ALA A 31 15.24 4.96 -41.97
CA ALA A 31 14.49 4.44 -40.84
C ALA A 31 14.44 5.43 -39.66
N GLU A 32 15.53 6.17 -39.39
CA GLU A 32 15.55 7.24 -38.39
C GLU A 32 14.66 8.42 -38.78
N GLU A 33 14.67 8.81 -40.05
CA GLU A 33 13.83 9.88 -40.58
C GLU A 33 12.34 9.51 -40.50
N LEU A 34 11.99 8.28 -40.92
CA LEU A 34 10.62 7.76 -40.85
C LEU A 34 10.16 7.47 -39.41
N ARG A 35 11.08 7.19 -38.47
CA ARG A 35 10.75 6.96 -37.05
C ARG A 35 10.09 8.18 -36.40
N TRP A 36 10.38 9.40 -36.88
CA TRP A 36 9.76 10.62 -36.37
C TRP A 36 8.38 10.90 -36.96
N ASP A 37 8.09 10.43 -38.19
CA ASP A 37 6.76 10.47 -38.80
C ASP A 37 5.81 9.43 -38.21
N VAL A 38 6.39 8.33 -37.73
CA VAL A 38 5.71 7.21 -37.09
C VAL A 38 5.49 7.61 -35.62
N GLY A 39 4.40 8.35 -35.37
CA GLY A 39 4.07 8.91 -34.06
C GLY A 39 4.15 7.89 -32.90
N SER A 40 4.26 8.39 -31.65
CA SER A 40 4.51 7.61 -30.43
C SER A 40 3.58 6.40 -30.17
N ASN A 41 2.49 6.29 -30.93
CA ASN A 41 1.44 5.30 -30.74
C ASN A 41 1.55 4.11 -31.70
N VAL A 42 2.60 3.99 -32.52
CA VAL A 42 2.66 2.92 -33.54
C VAL A 42 2.71 1.52 -32.96
N HIS A 43 3.32 1.33 -31.78
CA HIS A 43 3.20 0.06 -31.08
C HIS A 43 1.76 -0.18 -30.60
N GLU A 44 1.05 0.84 -30.12
CA GLU A 44 -0.36 0.75 -29.76
C GLU A 44 -1.23 0.38 -30.97
N THR A 45 -1.06 1.08 -32.09
CA THR A 45 -1.81 0.86 -33.34
C THR A 45 -1.50 -0.50 -33.96
N LEU A 46 -0.25 -0.94 -33.94
CA LEU A 46 0.14 -2.26 -34.44
C LEU A 46 -0.50 -3.38 -33.61
N VAL A 47 -0.42 -3.28 -32.28
CA VAL A 47 -1.03 -4.25 -31.36
C VAL A 47 -2.56 -4.26 -31.53
N GLU A 48 -3.19 -3.08 -31.57
CA GLU A 48 -4.63 -2.94 -31.81
C GLU A 48 -5.05 -3.60 -33.13
N THR A 49 -4.30 -3.38 -34.20
CA THR A 49 -4.59 -3.97 -35.52
C THR A 49 -4.45 -5.49 -35.50
N VAL A 50 -3.38 -6.02 -34.89
CA VAL A 50 -3.17 -7.47 -34.76
C VAL A 50 -4.30 -8.13 -33.97
N TYR A 51 -4.70 -7.56 -32.83
CA TYR A 51 -5.81 -8.09 -32.04
C TYR A 51 -7.16 -7.95 -32.76
N THR A 52 -7.38 -6.85 -33.50
CA THR A 52 -8.61 -6.65 -34.28
C THR A 52 -8.74 -7.68 -35.40
N GLU A 53 -7.65 -7.96 -36.13
CA GLU A 53 -7.67 -8.99 -37.17
C GLU A 53 -7.77 -10.40 -36.59
N ALA A 54 -7.07 -10.69 -35.48
CA ALA A 54 -7.22 -11.96 -34.77
C ALA A 54 -8.66 -12.20 -34.31
N ALA A 55 -9.33 -11.17 -33.75
CA ALA A 55 -10.73 -11.24 -33.35
C ALA A 55 -11.65 -11.44 -34.57
N ARG A 56 -11.40 -10.73 -35.68
CA ARG A 56 -12.18 -10.87 -36.92
C ARG A 56 -12.05 -12.27 -37.52
N ILE A 57 -10.85 -12.88 -37.45
CA ILE A 57 -10.60 -14.26 -37.89
C ILE A 57 -11.31 -15.25 -36.94
N ALA A 58 -11.24 -15.03 -35.63
CA ALA A 58 -11.89 -15.87 -34.63
C ALA A 58 -13.43 -15.85 -34.79
N ASP A 59 -14.05 -14.67 -34.99
CA ASP A 59 -15.49 -14.53 -35.22
C ASP A 59 -15.95 -15.22 -36.51
N ARG A 60 -15.10 -15.25 -37.54
CA ARG A 60 -15.39 -15.98 -38.79
C ARG A 60 -15.22 -17.49 -38.65
N ALA A 61 -14.27 -17.94 -37.84
CA ALA A 61 -13.91 -19.35 -37.72
C ALA A 61 -14.71 -20.09 -36.63
N VAL A 62 -15.18 -19.38 -35.60
CA VAL A 62 -15.84 -19.98 -34.44
C VAL A 62 -17.34 -19.71 -34.49
N ILE A 63 -18.09 -20.70 -34.96
CA ILE A 63 -19.54 -20.72 -34.89
C ILE A 63 -19.93 -21.32 -33.54
N TYR A 64 -20.51 -20.53 -32.64
CA TYR A 64 -21.03 -21.04 -31.37
C TYR A 64 -22.44 -21.62 -31.58
N PRO A 65 -22.67 -22.93 -31.39
CA PRO A 65 -24.00 -23.49 -31.36
C PRO A 65 -24.68 -23.05 -30.06
N ASP A 66 -25.82 -22.36 -30.18
CA ASP A 66 -26.79 -22.05 -29.12
C ASP A 66 -26.24 -21.99 -27.68
N ARG A 67 -25.46 -20.96 -27.39
CA ARG A 67 -25.30 -20.48 -26.01
C ARG A 67 -26.21 -19.29 -25.81
N THR A 68 -27.17 -19.46 -24.90
CA THR A 68 -27.96 -18.37 -24.33
C THR A 68 -27.03 -17.18 -24.02
N PRO A 69 -27.38 -15.95 -24.43
CA PRO A 69 -26.54 -14.79 -24.19
C PRO A 69 -26.31 -14.68 -22.68
N ARG A 70 -25.09 -15.01 -22.23
CA ARG A 70 -24.71 -14.87 -20.82
C ARG A 70 -24.90 -13.40 -20.48
N PHE A 71 -25.71 -13.13 -19.46
CA PHE A 71 -26.15 -11.81 -19.02
C PHE A 71 -25.11 -10.71 -19.27
N ASN A 72 -25.51 -9.69 -20.05
CA ASN A 72 -24.75 -8.47 -20.36
C ASN A 72 -24.44 -7.58 -19.13
N LEU A 73 -24.70 -8.04 -17.90
CA LEU A 73 -24.34 -7.33 -16.68
C LEU A 73 -22.82 -7.12 -16.60
N ASP A 74 -22.03 -8.15 -16.90
CA ASP A 74 -20.57 -8.06 -16.91
C ASP A 74 -20.08 -7.01 -17.92
N ARG A 75 -20.62 -7.00 -19.16
CA ARG A 75 -20.27 -6.00 -20.19
C ARG A 75 -20.70 -4.58 -19.81
N THR A 76 -21.84 -4.43 -19.15
CA THR A 76 -22.37 -3.11 -18.75
C THR A 76 -21.59 -2.55 -17.57
N ILE A 77 -21.31 -3.39 -16.57
CA ILE A 77 -20.46 -3.06 -15.42
C ILE A 77 -19.06 -2.70 -15.93
N ASP A 78 -18.51 -3.48 -16.87
CA ASP A 78 -17.22 -3.18 -17.49
C ASP A 78 -17.22 -1.82 -18.14
N HIS A 79 -18.19 -1.54 -19.01
CA HIS A 79 -18.25 -0.27 -19.72
C HIS A 79 -18.36 0.93 -18.77
N ILE A 80 -19.05 0.78 -17.63
CA ILE A 80 -19.13 1.82 -16.60
C ILE A 80 -17.78 1.96 -15.87
N VAL A 81 -17.19 0.84 -15.44
CA VAL A 81 -15.95 0.77 -14.64
C VAL A 81 -14.71 1.20 -15.45
N THR A 82 -14.64 0.90 -16.75
CA THR A 82 -13.53 1.30 -17.63
C THR A 82 -13.79 2.59 -18.39
N SER A 83 -14.94 3.23 -18.22
CA SER A 83 -15.15 4.54 -18.83
C SER A 83 -14.17 5.58 -18.28
N ARG A 84 -13.61 6.40 -19.16
CA ARG A 84 -12.61 7.42 -18.78
C ARG A 84 -13.15 8.48 -17.81
N LEU A 85 -14.45 8.73 -17.83
CA LEU A 85 -15.10 9.75 -17.00
C LEU A 85 -15.72 9.16 -15.71
N TRP A 86 -16.38 8.00 -15.78
CA TRP A 86 -17.03 7.40 -14.60
C TRP A 86 -16.17 6.35 -13.88
N GLY A 87 -15.13 5.81 -14.52
CA GLY A 87 -14.23 4.83 -13.91
C GLY A 87 -13.49 5.35 -12.69
N PHE A 88 -12.88 6.54 -12.77
CA PHE A 88 -12.17 7.15 -11.63
C PHE A 88 -13.11 7.54 -10.46
N PRO A 89 -14.24 8.26 -10.68
CA PRO A 89 -15.17 8.57 -9.60
C PRO A 89 -15.79 7.33 -8.95
N LEU A 90 -16.21 6.34 -9.74
CA LEU A 90 -16.79 5.10 -9.22
C LEU A 90 -15.78 4.33 -8.37
N MET A 91 -14.54 4.26 -8.84
CA MET A 91 -13.43 3.65 -8.09
C MET A 91 -13.18 4.36 -6.77
N LEU A 92 -13.07 5.69 -6.79
CA LEU A 92 -12.86 6.47 -5.57
C LEU A 92 -14.04 6.32 -4.60
N ALA A 93 -15.27 6.30 -5.12
CA ALA A 93 -16.48 6.08 -4.32
C ALA A 93 -16.50 4.68 -3.68
N LEU A 94 -16.18 3.62 -4.45
CA LEU A 94 -16.14 2.26 -3.92
C LEU A 94 -15.06 2.11 -2.84
N PHE A 95 -13.84 2.62 -3.07
CA PHE A 95 -12.79 2.58 -2.05
C PHE A 95 -13.16 3.40 -0.82
N THR A 96 -13.75 4.58 -1.00
CA THR A 96 -14.26 5.40 0.11
C THR A 96 -15.29 4.62 0.92
N LEU A 97 -16.22 3.91 0.26
CA LEU A 97 -17.20 3.06 0.92
C LEU A 97 -16.54 1.92 1.71
N VAL A 98 -15.57 1.22 1.12
CA VAL A 98 -14.81 0.14 1.76
C VAL A 98 -14.07 0.64 3.00
N PHE A 99 -13.37 1.78 2.88
CA PHE A 99 -12.67 2.40 4.01
C PHE A 99 -13.65 2.89 5.08
N TRP A 100 -14.76 3.50 4.68
CA TRP A 100 -15.79 3.96 5.59
C TRP A 100 -16.38 2.82 6.42
N ILE A 101 -16.75 1.71 5.75
CA ILE A 101 -17.25 0.49 6.39
C ILE A 101 -16.17 -0.09 7.31
N THR A 102 -14.92 -0.12 6.88
CA THR A 102 -13.82 -0.65 7.68
C THR A 102 -13.60 0.19 8.94
N ILE A 103 -13.48 1.52 8.84
CA ILE A 103 -13.19 2.39 9.98
C ILE A 103 -14.37 2.42 10.95
N THR A 104 -15.56 2.73 10.44
CA THR A 104 -16.77 2.83 11.27
C THR A 104 -17.14 1.47 11.85
N GLY A 105 -17.10 0.42 11.02
CA GLY A 105 -17.41 -0.94 11.43
C GLY A 105 -16.39 -1.53 12.40
N ALA A 106 -15.11 -1.15 12.31
CA ALA A 106 -14.09 -1.63 13.24
C ALA A 106 -14.09 -0.92 14.60
N ASN A 107 -14.59 0.31 14.68
CA ASN A 107 -14.65 1.05 15.94
C ASN A 107 -15.50 0.32 16.99
N TYR A 108 -16.64 -0.27 16.59
CA TYR A 108 -17.50 -1.03 17.51
C TYR A 108 -16.80 -2.24 18.15
N PRO A 109 -16.29 -3.23 17.38
CA PRO A 109 -15.57 -4.37 17.94
C PRO A 109 -14.28 -3.95 18.66
N SER A 110 -13.59 -2.89 18.21
CA SER A 110 -12.41 -2.36 18.89
C SER A 110 -12.75 -1.86 20.29
N GLN A 111 -13.85 -1.10 20.46
CA GLN A 111 -14.32 -0.64 21.76
C GLN A 111 -14.74 -1.81 22.66
N MET A 112 -15.43 -2.82 22.12
CA MET A 112 -15.81 -4.02 22.87
C MET A 112 -14.58 -4.81 23.36
N LEU A 113 -13.56 -4.96 22.50
CA LEU A 113 -12.32 -5.63 22.87
C LEU A 113 -11.54 -4.82 23.92
N SER A 114 -11.48 -3.50 23.76
CA SER A 114 -10.85 -2.60 24.72
C SER A 114 -11.53 -2.66 26.09
N ASP A 115 -12.87 -2.62 26.15
CA ASP A 115 -13.62 -2.77 27.41
C ASP A 115 -13.36 -4.13 28.05
N LEU A 116 -13.27 -5.20 27.26
CA LEU A 116 -13.01 -6.53 27.77
C LEU A 116 -11.56 -6.70 28.27
N LEU A 117 -10.55 -6.53 27.41
CA LEU A 117 -9.15 -6.79 27.74
C LEU A 117 -8.58 -5.73 28.69
N ILE A 118 -8.82 -4.45 28.41
CA ILE A 118 -8.24 -3.35 29.18
C ILE A 118 -9.17 -2.97 30.34
N GLY A 119 -10.48 -2.95 30.12
CA GLY A 119 -11.45 -2.55 31.15
C GLY A 119 -11.73 -3.61 32.22
N ARG A 120 -11.75 -4.91 31.86
CA ARG A 120 -12.08 -6.00 32.82
C ARG A 120 -10.90 -6.89 33.15
N VAL A 121 -10.18 -7.36 32.13
CA VAL A 121 -9.14 -8.37 32.33
C VAL A 121 -7.88 -7.77 32.98
N HIS A 122 -7.44 -6.57 32.58
CA HIS A 122 -6.29 -5.90 33.22
C HIS A 122 -6.50 -5.64 34.72
N PRO A 123 -7.63 -5.08 35.20
CA PRO A 123 -7.88 -4.96 36.63
C PRO A 123 -7.96 -6.30 37.35
N MET A 124 -8.59 -7.31 36.73
CA MET A 124 -8.67 -8.66 37.30
C MET A 124 -7.29 -9.29 37.48
N LEU A 125 -6.40 -9.14 36.50
CA LEU A 125 -4.98 -9.55 36.58
C LEU A 125 -4.25 -8.84 37.72
N LYS A 126 -4.49 -7.52 37.89
CA LYS A 126 -3.90 -6.75 39.00
C LYS A 126 -4.36 -7.22 40.36
N VAL A 127 -5.66 -7.49 40.53
CA VAL A 127 -6.21 -8.04 41.79
C VAL A 127 -5.66 -9.43 42.06
N GLY A 128 -5.58 -10.30 41.05
CA GLY A 128 -4.97 -11.63 41.18
C GLY A 128 -3.49 -11.58 41.55
N ALA A 129 -2.72 -10.67 40.94
CA ALA A 129 -1.32 -10.45 41.28
C ALA A 129 -1.12 -9.95 42.71
N ALA A 130 -2.01 -9.06 43.17
CA ALA A 130 -2.01 -8.58 44.55
C ALA A 130 -2.32 -9.71 45.55
N ALA A 131 -3.26 -10.61 45.22
CA ALA A 131 -3.59 -11.76 46.07
C ALA A 131 -2.40 -12.73 46.23
N ILE A 132 -1.58 -12.90 45.19
CA ILE A 132 -0.38 -13.75 45.20
C ILE A 132 0.84 -13.03 45.81
N HIS A 133 0.70 -11.78 46.27
CA HIS A 133 1.79 -10.95 46.79
C HIS A 133 2.95 -10.80 45.78
N MET A 134 2.60 -10.69 44.50
CA MET A 134 3.61 -10.58 43.45
C MET A 134 4.39 -9.26 43.58
N PRO A 135 5.72 -9.27 43.43
CA PRO A 135 6.52 -8.05 43.53
C PRO A 135 6.04 -6.96 42.56
N TRP A 136 6.11 -5.70 43.00
CA TRP A 136 5.64 -4.55 42.21
C TRP A 136 6.31 -4.49 40.82
N TRP A 137 7.60 -4.83 40.73
CA TRP A 137 8.35 -4.80 39.48
C TRP A 137 7.92 -5.89 38.50
N LEU A 138 7.57 -7.08 39.00
CA LEU A 138 7.12 -8.20 38.17
C LEU A 138 5.68 -7.99 37.68
N SER A 139 4.80 -7.49 38.56
CA SER A 139 3.43 -7.13 38.19
C SER A 139 3.37 -5.96 37.22
N GLY A 140 4.20 -4.94 37.40
CA GLY A 140 4.29 -3.84 36.47
C GLY A 140 4.82 -4.28 35.10
N LEU A 141 5.93 -5.03 35.06
CA LEU A 141 6.52 -5.49 33.81
C LEU A 141 5.56 -6.37 32.99
N LEU A 142 4.98 -7.40 33.61
CA LEU A 142 4.14 -8.36 32.92
C LEU A 142 2.75 -7.79 32.60
N ILE A 143 2.11 -7.10 33.55
CA ILE A 143 0.72 -6.67 33.42
C ILE A 143 0.63 -5.28 32.77
N ASP A 144 1.37 -4.29 33.28
CA ASP A 144 1.30 -2.91 32.76
C ASP A 144 2.20 -2.69 31.54
N GLY A 145 3.29 -3.46 31.40
CA GLY A 145 4.17 -3.43 30.23
C GLY A 145 3.67 -4.36 29.13
N MET A 146 3.92 -5.66 29.29
CA MET A 146 3.70 -6.64 28.22
C MET A 146 2.22 -6.84 27.89
N TYR A 147 1.39 -7.12 28.90
CA TYR A 147 -0.03 -7.41 28.69
C TYR A 147 -0.79 -6.18 28.18
N LEU A 148 -0.63 -5.01 28.82
CA LEU A 148 -1.32 -3.81 28.40
C LEU A 148 -0.94 -3.40 26.96
N ALA A 149 0.36 -3.41 26.61
CA ALA A 149 0.79 -3.12 25.25
C ALA A 149 0.20 -4.09 24.21
N THR A 150 0.20 -5.39 24.51
CA THR A 150 -0.40 -6.40 23.62
C THR A 150 -1.92 -6.25 23.53
N ALA A 151 -2.60 -5.97 24.63
CA ALA A 151 -4.04 -5.74 24.66
C ALA A 151 -4.45 -4.52 23.82
N TRP A 152 -3.69 -3.42 23.87
CA TRP A 152 -3.91 -2.24 23.02
C TRP A 152 -3.72 -2.57 21.55
N VAL A 153 -2.63 -3.25 21.19
CA VAL A 153 -2.33 -3.66 19.81
C VAL A 153 -3.44 -4.56 19.27
N VAL A 154 -3.88 -5.55 20.04
CA VAL A 154 -4.96 -6.46 19.65
C VAL A 154 -6.28 -5.70 19.50
N SER A 155 -6.62 -4.82 20.44
CA SER A 155 -7.90 -4.08 20.42
C SER A 155 -8.01 -3.12 19.25
N VAL A 156 -6.92 -2.45 18.87
CA VAL A 156 -6.94 -1.42 17.81
C VAL A 156 -6.64 -2.01 16.43
N MET A 157 -5.74 -2.99 16.31
CA MET A 157 -5.30 -3.49 15.00
C MET A 157 -6.14 -4.65 14.46
N LEU A 158 -6.62 -5.56 15.33
CA LEU A 158 -7.36 -6.76 14.87
C LEU A 158 -8.66 -6.40 14.13
N PRO A 159 -9.55 -5.53 14.66
CA PRO A 159 -10.86 -5.35 14.05
C PRO A 159 -10.85 -4.69 12.66
N PRO A 160 -10.06 -3.63 12.39
CA PRO A 160 -9.95 -3.08 11.05
C PRO A 160 -9.42 -4.11 10.05
N MET A 161 -8.41 -4.90 10.41
CA MET A 161 -7.86 -5.93 9.52
C MET A 161 -8.87 -7.05 9.24
N ALA A 162 -9.62 -7.46 10.28
CA ALA A 162 -10.65 -8.47 10.19
C ALA A 162 -11.78 -8.13 9.21
N ILE A 163 -12.10 -6.84 9.06
CA ILE A 163 -13.14 -6.35 8.14
C ILE A 163 -12.54 -6.04 6.77
N PHE A 164 -11.39 -5.36 6.75
CA PHE A 164 -10.75 -4.89 5.52
C PHE A 164 -10.32 -6.05 4.62
N PHE A 165 -9.66 -7.08 5.18
CA PHE A 165 -9.12 -8.17 4.37
C PHE A 165 -10.19 -9.00 3.66
N PRO A 166 -11.26 -9.45 4.32
CA PRO A 166 -12.34 -10.16 3.63
C PRO A 166 -13.02 -9.30 2.57
N LEU A 167 -13.27 -8.02 2.86
CA LEU A 167 -13.91 -7.12 1.92
C LEU A 167 -13.03 -6.86 0.69
N PHE A 168 -11.72 -6.68 0.89
CA PHE A 168 -10.77 -6.53 -0.20
C PHE A 168 -10.62 -7.83 -1.02
N THR A 169 -10.55 -8.99 -0.36
CA THR A 169 -10.47 -10.29 -1.04
C THR A 169 -11.74 -10.57 -1.83
N LEU A 170 -12.90 -10.15 -1.32
CA LEU A 170 -14.17 -10.23 -2.07
C LEU A 170 -14.11 -9.38 -3.35
N LEU A 171 -13.58 -8.16 -3.29
CA LEU A 171 -13.37 -7.31 -4.46
C LEU A 171 -12.33 -7.87 -5.45
N GLU A 172 -11.33 -8.59 -4.93
CA GLU A 172 -10.35 -9.33 -5.72
C GLU A 172 -11.02 -10.49 -6.49
N ASP A 173 -11.79 -11.32 -5.78
CA ASP A 173 -12.50 -12.48 -6.33
C ASP A 173 -13.57 -12.08 -7.36
N PHE A 174 -14.24 -10.93 -7.16
CA PHE A 174 -15.14 -10.35 -8.15
C PHE A 174 -14.44 -9.89 -9.43
N GLY A 175 -13.11 -9.75 -9.43
CA GLY A 175 -12.36 -9.24 -10.59
C GLY A 175 -12.43 -7.71 -10.74
N TYR A 176 -12.83 -6.98 -9.70
CA TYR A 176 -12.86 -5.52 -9.72
C TYR A 176 -11.45 -4.91 -9.58
N LEU A 177 -10.62 -5.46 -8.68
CA LEU A 177 -9.27 -4.95 -8.43
C LEU A 177 -8.35 -4.99 -9.67
N PRO A 178 -8.31 -6.06 -10.49
CA PRO A 178 -7.57 -6.06 -11.75
C PRO A 178 -7.94 -4.90 -12.69
N ARG A 179 -9.23 -4.53 -12.75
CA ARG A 179 -9.74 -3.43 -13.60
C ARG A 179 -9.33 -2.07 -13.09
N VAL A 180 -9.37 -1.89 -11.76
CA VAL A 180 -8.85 -0.70 -11.09
C VAL A 180 -7.36 -0.52 -11.40
N ALA A 181 -6.57 -1.59 -11.29
CA ALA A 181 -5.15 -1.55 -11.60
C ALA A 181 -4.90 -1.14 -13.06
N PHE A 182 -5.72 -1.65 -14.00
CA PHE A 182 -5.66 -1.25 -15.40
C PHE A 182 -6.00 0.23 -15.62
N ASN A 183 -7.06 0.74 -15.00
CA ASN A 183 -7.45 2.16 -15.15
C ASN A 183 -6.40 3.11 -14.54
N LEU A 184 -5.72 2.69 -13.46
CA LEU A 184 -4.66 3.47 -12.81
C LEU A 184 -3.29 3.29 -13.47
N ASP A 185 -3.10 2.28 -14.31
CA ASP A 185 -1.80 1.96 -14.90
C ASP A 185 -1.19 3.15 -15.63
N ASN A 186 -1.99 3.89 -16.41
CA ASN A 186 -1.48 5.05 -17.15
C ASN A 186 -0.98 6.18 -16.23
N ILE A 187 -1.54 6.33 -15.01
CA ILE A 187 -1.08 7.32 -14.03
C ILE A 187 0.23 6.85 -13.38
N PHE A 188 0.28 5.59 -12.96
CA PHE A 188 1.48 5.02 -12.33
C PHE A 188 2.66 4.92 -13.31
N ARG A 189 2.40 4.55 -14.57
CA ARG A 189 3.39 4.48 -15.65
C ARG A 189 4.08 5.83 -15.88
N LYS A 190 3.36 6.95 -15.82
CA LYS A 190 3.94 8.29 -15.93
C LYS A 190 4.93 8.60 -14.79
N SER A 191 4.68 8.05 -13.61
CA SER A 191 5.60 8.14 -12.46
C SER A 191 6.70 7.09 -12.44
N GLY A 192 6.84 6.25 -13.47
CA GLY A 192 7.84 5.18 -13.52
C GLY A 192 7.53 4.00 -12.59
N ALA A 193 6.25 3.84 -12.26
CA ALA A 193 5.69 2.79 -11.42
C ALA A 193 4.74 1.89 -12.22
N HIS A 194 4.36 0.75 -11.63
CA HIS A 194 3.53 -0.27 -12.28
C HIS A 194 2.07 -0.20 -11.80
N GLY A 195 1.05 -0.45 -12.64
CA GLY A 195 -0.36 -0.40 -12.23
C GLY A 195 -0.70 -1.25 -11.01
N LYS A 196 -0.12 -2.45 -10.87
CA LYS A 196 -0.17 -3.28 -9.65
C LYS A 196 0.22 -2.56 -8.34
N GLN A 197 1.05 -1.52 -8.39
CA GLN A 197 1.41 -0.70 -7.21
C GLN A 197 0.20 0.06 -6.65
N SER A 198 -0.80 0.38 -7.47
CA SER A 198 -2.02 1.03 -6.99
C SER A 198 -2.76 0.16 -5.98
N LEU A 199 -2.76 -1.17 -6.19
CA LEU A 199 -3.38 -2.14 -5.30
C LEU A 199 -2.67 -2.18 -3.94
N SER A 200 -1.33 -2.22 -3.93
CA SER A 200 -0.57 -2.19 -2.68
C SER A 200 -0.76 -0.87 -1.93
N MET A 201 -0.79 0.26 -2.65
CA MET A 201 -0.99 1.58 -2.07
C MET A 201 -2.38 1.71 -1.43
N MET A 202 -3.42 1.23 -2.10
CA MET A 202 -4.78 1.16 -1.56
C MET A 202 -4.84 0.29 -0.30
N MET A 203 -4.22 -0.89 -0.33
CA MET A 203 -4.13 -1.73 0.87
C MET A 203 -3.37 -1.04 2.00
N GLY A 204 -2.34 -0.24 1.67
CA GLY A 204 -1.52 0.51 2.62
C GLY A 204 -2.30 1.56 3.44
N PHE A 205 -3.29 2.23 2.82
CA PHE A 205 -4.18 3.16 3.53
C PHE A 205 -5.07 2.47 4.57
N GLY A 206 -5.35 1.17 4.41
CA GLY A 206 -6.00 0.37 5.45
C GLY A 206 -4.97 -0.07 6.49
N CYS A 207 -4.05 -0.92 6.05
CA CYS A 207 -2.97 -1.47 6.86
C CYS A 207 -1.66 -1.45 6.06
N ASN A 208 -0.68 -0.68 6.52
CA ASN A 208 0.61 -0.55 5.83
C ASN A 208 1.34 -1.92 5.72
N ALA A 209 1.29 -2.75 6.76
CA ALA A 209 1.90 -4.09 6.74
C ALA A 209 1.28 -4.98 5.65
N ALA A 210 -0.04 -4.92 5.48
CA ALA A 210 -0.75 -5.61 4.42
C ALA A 210 -0.33 -5.12 3.03
N GLY A 211 -0.28 -3.80 2.84
CA GLY A 211 0.13 -3.18 1.57
C GLY A 211 1.55 -3.55 1.18
N VAL A 212 2.49 -3.56 2.14
CA VAL A 212 3.88 -3.99 1.92
C VAL A 212 3.95 -5.47 1.50
N VAL A 213 3.19 -6.36 2.15
CA VAL A 213 3.15 -7.79 1.77
C VAL A 213 2.50 -7.98 0.38
N ALA A 214 1.50 -7.16 0.03
CA ALA A 214 0.83 -7.22 -1.27
C ALA A 214 1.74 -6.83 -2.44
N THR A 215 2.84 -6.09 -2.19
CA THR A 215 3.84 -5.77 -3.23
C THR A 215 4.47 -7.02 -3.87
N ARG A 216 4.32 -8.21 -3.26
CA ARG A 216 4.75 -9.50 -3.85
C ARG A 216 4.10 -9.83 -5.19
N VAL A 217 2.97 -9.20 -5.52
CA VAL A 217 2.26 -9.37 -6.81
C VAL A 217 2.99 -8.66 -7.96
N ILE A 218 3.90 -7.72 -7.64
CA ILE A 218 4.73 -7.00 -8.60
C ILE A 218 5.94 -7.88 -8.96
N ASP A 219 6.07 -8.22 -10.23
CA ASP A 219 7.08 -9.17 -10.72
C ASP A 219 8.47 -8.54 -10.75
N SER A 220 8.56 -7.26 -11.13
CA SER A 220 9.85 -6.58 -11.21
C SER A 220 10.36 -6.25 -9.80
N PRO A 221 11.59 -6.66 -9.44
CA PRO A 221 12.15 -6.39 -8.11
C PRO A 221 12.32 -4.89 -7.86
N ARG A 222 12.57 -4.12 -8.93
CA ARG A 222 12.68 -2.65 -8.90
C ARG A 222 11.38 -1.97 -8.53
N GLU A 223 10.30 -2.24 -9.26
CA GLU A 223 9.01 -1.57 -9.00
C GLU A 223 8.45 -2.07 -7.66
N ARG A 224 8.72 -3.33 -7.29
CA ARG A 224 8.40 -3.85 -5.95
C ARG A 224 9.08 -3.04 -4.85
N LEU A 225 10.37 -2.70 -5.00
CA LEU A 225 11.08 -1.90 -4.00
C LEU A 225 10.52 -0.47 -3.92
N ILE A 226 10.21 0.15 -5.07
CA ILE A 226 9.56 1.47 -5.11
C ILE A 226 8.20 1.42 -4.40
N ALA A 227 7.40 0.39 -4.65
CA ALA A 227 6.12 0.18 -3.99
C ALA A 227 6.26 0.02 -2.47
N ILE A 228 7.24 -0.77 -2.00
CA ILE A 228 7.51 -0.95 -0.56
C ILE A 228 7.89 0.38 0.11
N ILE A 229 8.81 1.14 -0.49
CA ILE A 229 9.28 2.42 0.07
C ILE A 229 8.13 3.43 0.10
N THR A 230 7.38 3.54 -1.01
CA THR A 230 6.33 4.54 -1.14
C THR A 230 5.08 4.24 -0.32
N ASN A 231 4.83 2.98 0.04
CA ASN A 231 3.72 2.63 0.92
C ASN A 231 3.83 3.29 2.32
N ASN A 232 5.04 3.68 2.74
CA ASN A 232 5.25 4.42 3.98
C ASN A 232 4.60 5.82 3.99
N PHE A 233 4.25 6.39 2.84
CA PHE A 233 3.54 7.67 2.78
C PHE A 233 2.01 7.53 2.86
N ALA A 234 1.48 6.29 2.83
CA ALA A 234 0.08 6.04 3.09
C ALA A 234 -0.24 6.14 4.60
N LEU A 235 -1.34 6.80 4.94
CA LEU A 235 -1.85 6.81 6.31
C LEU A 235 -2.67 5.56 6.56
N CYS A 236 -2.12 4.63 7.35
CA CYS A 236 -2.85 3.46 7.83
C CYS A 236 -3.67 3.80 9.08
N ASN A 237 -4.59 2.89 9.47
CA ASN A 237 -5.47 3.04 10.64
C ASN A 237 -4.73 3.53 11.90
N GLY A 238 -3.54 2.98 12.19
CA GLY A 238 -2.75 3.38 13.36
C GLY A 238 -2.17 4.80 13.32
N ARG A 239 -2.09 5.44 12.15
CA ARG A 239 -1.58 6.82 11.98
C ARG A 239 -2.68 7.87 12.00
N TRP A 240 -3.92 7.50 11.71
CA TRP A 240 -5.05 8.44 11.70
C TRP A 240 -5.28 9.11 13.06
N PRO A 241 -5.32 8.39 14.21
CA PRO A 241 -5.52 9.01 15.52
C PRO A 241 -4.46 10.07 15.86
N THR A 242 -3.18 9.76 15.60
CA THR A 242 -2.08 10.70 15.86
C THR A 242 -2.22 11.97 15.01
N GLN A 243 -2.56 11.81 13.72
CA GLN A 243 -2.73 12.95 12.82
C GLN A 243 -3.96 13.79 13.18
N ILE A 244 -5.05 13.15 13.57
CA ILE A 244 -6.26 13.83 14.07
C ILE A 244 -5.94 14.60 15.36
N LEU A 245 -5.20 13.99 16.29
CA LEU A 245 -4.82 14.62 17.56
C LEU A 245 -3.92 15.85 17.31
N ILE A 246 -2.87 15.71 16.50
CA ILE A 246 -1.95 16.81 16.17
C ILE A 246 -2.70 17.92 15.41
N ALA A 247 -3.53 17.59 14.42
CA ALA A 247 -4.32 18.58 13.70
C ALA A 247 -5.28 19.32 14.63
N SER A 248 -5.94 18.61 15.55
CA SER A 248 -6.88 19.22 16.51
C SER A 248 -6.18 20.16 17.49
N LEU A 249 -5.02 19.76 18.02
CA LEU A 249 -4.26 20.52 19.01
C LEU A 249 -3.57 21.76 18.41
N PHE A 250 -2.98 21.63 17.22
CA PHE A 250 -2.15 22.71 16.65
C PHE A 250 -2.87 23.57 15.63
N ILE A 251 -3.81 23.01 14.86
CA ILE A 251 -4.52 23.74 13.80
C ILE A 251 -5.93 24.10 14.27
N GLY A 252 -6.64 23.14 14.86
CA GLY A 252 -7.98 23.36 15.41
C GLY A 252 -8.02 24.45 16.47
N ALA A 253 -6.98 24.55 17.31
CA ALA A 253 -6.86 25.55 18.36
C ALA A 253 -6.64 26.99 17.84
N LEU A 254 -6.19 27.17 16.60
CA LEU A 254 -5.95 28.49 16.00
C LEU A 254 -7.22 29.14 15.46
N VAL A 255 -8.32 28.39 15.36
CA VAL A 255 -9.56 28.79 14.69
C VAL A 255 -10.71 28.79 15.71
N PRO A 256 -11.74 29.65 15.55
CA PRO A 256 -12.93 29.60 16.40
C PRO A 256 -13.54 28.21 16.55
N ALA A 257 -14.07 27.89 17.73
CA ALA A 257 -14.52 26.55 18.12
C ALA A 257 -15.54 25.91 17.14
N TYR A 258 -16.37 26.71 16.48
CA TYR A 258 -17.35 26.22 15.50
C TYR A 258 -16.72 25.73 14.18
N LEU A 259 -15.51 26.19 13.83
CA LEU A 259 -14.75 25.75 12.65
C LEU A 259 -13.62 24.79 12.98
N ALA A 260 -13.23 24.68 14.25
CA ALA A 260 -12.09 23.88 14.69
C ALA A 260 -12.14 22.44 14.16
N GLY A 261 -13.30 21.79 14.20
CA GLY A 261 -13.49 20.43 13.68
C GLY A 261 -13.29 20.34 12.15
N PHE A 262 -13.87 21.28 11.40
CA PHE A 262 -13.77 21.31 9.94
C PHE A 262 -12.33 21.58 9.47
N VAL A 263 -11.66 22.57 10.07
CA VAL A 263 -10.27 22.91 9.71
C VAL A 263 -9.31 21.78 10.07
N SER A 264 -9.50 21.14 11.24
CA SER A 264 -8.69 19.97 11.62
C SER A 264 -8.89 18.81 10.64
N ALA A 265 -10.13 18.53 10.24
CA ALA A 265 -10.42 17.50 9.24
C ALA A 265 -9.77 17.83 7.88
N MET A 266 -9.87 19.08 7.41
CA MET A 266 -9.21 19.53 6.19
C MET A 266 -7.69 19.39 6.26
N ALA A 267 -7.08 19.68 7.41
CA ALA A 267 -5.64 19.51 7.59
C ALA A 267 -5.22 18.04 7.46
N VAL A 268 -5.95 17.11 8.10
CA VAL A 268 -5.65 15.67 7.98
C VAL A 268 -5.83 15.19 6.54
N VAL A 269 -6.89 15.62 5.84
CA VAL A 269 -7.08 15.32 4.42
C VAL A 269 -5.94 15.91 3.58
N GLY A 270 -5.47 17.12 3.89
CA GLY A 270 -4.32 17.73 3.25
C GLY A 270 -3.04 16.91 3.41
N VAL A 271 -2.78 16.39 4.61
CA VAL A 271 -1.65 15.47 4.87
C VAL A 271 -1.81 14.17 4.07
N ALA A 272 -3.03 13.61 3.98
CA ALA A 272 -3.28 12.41 3.19
C ALA A 272 -3.03 12.63 1.69
N VAL A 273 -3.52 13.74 1.13
CA VAL A 273 -3.27 14.11 -0.27
C VAL A 273 -1.78 14.38 -0.50
N LEU A 274 -1.10 15.05 0.43
CA LEU A 274 0.35 15.26 0.37
C LEU A 274 1.10 13.92 0.33
N GLY A 275 0.70 12.93 1.14
CA GLY A 275 1.27 11.58 1.11
C GLY A 275 1.09 10.88 -0.23
N VAL A 276 -0.07 11.03 -0.88
CA VAL A 276 -0.30 10.53 -2.24
C VAL A 276 0.61 11.23 -3.25
N LEU A 277 0.74 12.55 -3.18
CA LEU A 277 1.61 13.32 -4.09
C LEU A 277 3.09 12.95 -3.90
N LEU A 278 3.55 12.81 -2.66
CA LEU A 278 4.91 12.36 -2.34
C LEU A 278 5.17 10.94 -2.83
N THR A 279 4.18 10.06 -2.77
CA THR A 279 4.26 8.69 -3.34
C THR A 279 4.58 8.74 -4.83
N PHE A 280 3.85 9.56 -5.60
CA PHE A 280 4.11 9.72 -7.04
C PHE A 280 5.45 10.41 -7.32
N ALA A 281 5.78 11.47 -6.56
CA ALA A 281 7.03 12.21 -6.73
C ALA A 281 8.27 11.34 -6.42
N LEU A 282 8.20 10.53 -5.37
CA LEU A 282 9.27 9.60 -5.02
C LEU A 282 9.36 8.44 -5.99
N SER A 283 8.23 7.87 -6.44
CA SER A 283 8.25 6.85 -7.49
C SER A 283 8.95 7.37 -8.75
N TRP A 284 8.66 8.61 -9.14
CA TRP A 284 9.28 9.27 -10.29
C TRP A 284 10.77 9.55 -10.08
N THR A 285 11.15 10.02 -8.88
CA THR A 285 12.55 10.33 -8.56
C THR A 285 13.40 9.06 -8.48
N LEU A 286 12.93 8.05 -7.75
CA LEU A 286 13.66 6.79 -7.55
C LEU A 286 13.79 6.00 -8.86
N SER A 287 12.74 5.99 -9.69
CA SER A 287 12.79 5.32 -10.99
C SER A 287 13.81 5.94 -11.95
N ARG A 288 14.12 7.24 -11.83
CA ARG A 288 15.11 7.90 -12.72
C ARG A 288 16.53 7.95 -12.15
N THR A 289 16.69 7.90 -10.83
CA THR A 289 17.99 8.10 -10.15
C THR A 289 18.66 6.79 -9.77
N VAL A 290 18.21 6.18 -8.67
CA VAL A 290 18.87 5.09 -7.96
C VAL A 290 18.53 3.72 -8.54
N LEU A 291 17.31 3.55 -9.04
CA LEU A 291 16.82 2.29 -9.59
C LEU A 291 16.63 2.44 -11.11
N LYS A 292 17.72 2.33 -11.89
CA LYS A 292 17.64 2.26 -13.36
C LYS A 292 17.49 0.79 -13.76
N GLY A 293 16.49 0.46 -14.57
CA GLY A 293 16.23 -0.92 -15.01
C GLY A 293 15.11 -1.00 -16.03
N GLU A 294 14.98 -2.16 -16.69
CA GLU A 294 13.99 -2.41 -17.74
C GLU A 294 12.56 -2.32 -17.19
N ALA A 295 11.67 -1.68 -17.95
CA ALA A 295 10.25 -1.60 -17.62
C ALA A 295 9.62 -2.99 -17.82
N SER A 296 8.84 -3.45 -16.83
CA SER A 296 8.10 -4.70 -16.97
C SER A 296 7.01 -4.55 -18.04
N THR A 297 6.94 -5.49 -18.98
CA THR A 297 5.83 -5.59 -19.94
C THR A 297 4.58 -6.06 -19.20
N PHE A 298 3.59 -5.18 -19.11
CA PHE A 298 2.31 -5.48 -18.50
C PHE A 298 1.44 -6.30 -19.45
N SER A 299 1.46 -7.62 -19.30
CA SER A 299 0.46 -8.53 -19.87
C SER A 299 -0.52 -8.93 -18.78
N LEU A 300 -1.50 -8.08 -18.48
CA LEU A 300 -2.58 -8.43 -17.56
C LEU A 300 -3.70 -9.10 -18.33
N GLU A 301 -3.75 -10.42 -18.27
CA GLU A 301 -4.94 -11.17 -18.67
C GLU A 301 -6.08 -10.78 -17.70
N LEU A 302 -7.10 -10.09 -18.20
CA LEU A 302 -8.28 -9.71 -17.41
C LEU A 302 -9.04 -10.98 -17.01
N PRO A 303 -9.12 -11.34 -15.71
CA PRO A 303 -9.86 -12.52 -15.30
C PRO A 303 -11.37 -12.32 -15.54
N PRO A 304 -12.10 -13.35 -16.00
CA PRO A 304 -13.56 -13.27 -16.15
C PRO A 304 -14.23 -13.08 -14.78
N TYR A 305 -15.35 -12.35 -14.74
CA TYR A 305 -16.14 -12.14 -13.52
C TYR A 305 -16.56 -13.51 -12.97
N ARG A 306 -16.22 -13.79 -11.70
CA ARG A 306 -16.62 -15.01 -11.00
C ARG A 306 -17.42 -14.63 -9.76
N PRO A 307 -18.58 -15.24 -9.51
CA PRO A 307 -19.30 -15.00 -8.26
C PRO A 307 -18.44 -15.55 -7.09
N PRO A 308 -18.14 -14.72 -6.07
CA PRO A 308 -17.26 -15.11 -4.99
C PRO A 308 -17.95 -16.06 -4.02
N ARG A 309 -17.18 -16.98 -3.44
CA ARG A 309 -17.64 -17.86 -2.36
C ARG A 309 -17.55 -17.12 -1.03
N VAL A 310 -18.49 -16.19 -0.80
CA VAL A 310 -18.47 -15.22 0.31
C VAL A 310 -18.08 -15.83 1.66
N LEU A 311 -18.72 -16.93 2.08
CA LEU A 311 -18.44 -17.58 3.37
C LEU A 311 -17.04 -18.21 3.43
N GLN A 312 -16.61 -18.87 2.36
CA GLN A 312 -15.28 -19.48 2.29
C GLN A 312 -14.19 -18.40 2.26
N THR A 313 -14.39 -17.33 1.47
CA THR A 313 -13.44 -16.22 1.37
C THR A 313 -13.30 -15.49 2.71
N ILE A 314 -14.40 -15.23 3.43
CA ILE A 314 -14.35 -14.57 4.74
C ILE A 314 -13.60 -15.43 5.76
N TYR A 315 -13.93 -16.72 5.88
CA TYR A 315 -13.30 -17.62 6.83
C TYR A 315 -11.79 -17.76 6.58
N THR A 316 -11.42 -18.10 5.34
CA THR A 316 -10.03 -18.30 4.94
C THR A 316 -9.22 -17.01 5.06
N SER A 317 -9.78 -15.87 4.65
CA SER A 317 -9.11 -14.57 4.77
C SER A 317 -8.91 -14.13 6.22
N PHE A 318 -9.88 -14.40 7.10
CA PHE A 318 -9.76 -14.04 8.51
C PHE A 318 -8.67 -14.86 9.20
N ILE A 319 -8.70 -16.19 9.05
CA ILE A 319 -7.74 -17.07 9.72
C ILE A 319 -6.34 -16.95 9.13
N ASP A 320 -6.20 -17.08 7.82
CA ASP A 320 -4.86 -17.22 7.21
C ASP A 320 -4.12 -15.88 7.11
N ARG A 321 -4.85 -14.76 6.95
CA ARG A 321 -4.23 -13.43 6.79
C ARG A 321 -4.25 -12.62 8.08
N THR A 322 -5.40 -12.53 8.75
CA THR A 322 -5.55 -11.62 9.90
C THR A 322 -4.84 -12.17 11.13
N LEU A 323 -5.03 -13.45 11.46
CA LEU A 323 -4.43 -14.06 12.65
C LEU A 323 -2.90 -14.16 12.54
N TYR A 324 -2.38 -14.51 11.36
CA TYR A 324 -0.94 -14.60 11.12
C TYR A 324 -0.23 -13.24 11.28
N VAL A 325 -0.83 -12.17 10.72
CA VAL A 325 -0.29 -10.81 10.89
C VAL A 325 -0.39 -10.35 12.33
N LEU A 326 -1.51 -10.64 13.01
CA LEU A 326 -1.70 -10.31 14.42
C LEU A 326 -0.66 -11.01 15.31
N TRP A 327 -0.39 -12.30 15.06
CA TRP A 327 0.62 -13.05 15.82
C TRP A 327 1.98 -12.37 15.75
N ARG A 328 2.41 -11.96 14.55
CA ARG A 328 3.66 -11.22 14.37
C ARG A 328 3.64 -9.90 15.14
N ALA A 329 2.55 -9.15 15.09
CA ALA A 329 2.41 -7.90 15.84
C ALA A 329 2.52 -8.12 17.35
N ILE A 330 1.90 -9.17 17.91
CA ILE A 330 1.98 -9.50 19.34
C ILE A 330 3.41 -9.84 19.76
N VAL A 331 4.12 -10.63 18.94
CA VAL A 331 5.51 -11.03 19.22
C VAL A 331 6.45 -9.82 19.30
N PHE A 332 6.20 -8.75 18.54
CA PHE A 332 6.96 -7.50 18.63
C PHE A 332 6.43 -6.55 19.73
N ALA A 333 5.11 -6.51 19.94
CA ALA A 333 4.48 -5.61 20.91
C ALA A 333 4.80 -5.97 22.37
N ALA A 334 4.85 -7.26 22.71
CA ALA A 334 5.16 -7.70 24.08
C ALA A 334 6.54 -7.22 24.58
N PRO A 335 7.67 -7.47 23.87
CA PRO A 335 8.97 -6.99 24.30
C PRO A 335 9.08 -5.46 24.23
N ALA A 336 8.44 -4.81 23.25
CA ALA A 336 8.38 -3.35 23.20
C ALA A 336 7.69 -2.76 24.44
N GLY A 337 6.55 -3.33 24.85
CA GLY A 337 5.84 -2.96 26.07
C GLY A 337 6.68 -3.17 27.33
N ALA A 338 7.45 -4.26 27.40
CA ALA A 338 8.40 -4.49 28.49
C ALA A 338 9.49 -3.40 28.54
N VAL A 339 10.07 -3.02 27.41
CA VAL A 339 11.10 -1.97 27.31
C VAL A 339 10.52 -0.60 27.68
N ILE A 340 9.32 -0.25 27.19
CA ILE A 340 8.61 0.98 27.57
C ILE A 340 8.42 1.02 29.08
N TRP A 341 7.93 -0.07 29.67
CA TRP A 341 7.67 -0.12 31.11
C TRP A 341 8.95 -0.01 31.93
N LEU A 342 10.02 -0.73 31.56
CA LEU A 342 11.32 -0.68 32.25
C LEU A 342 11.93 0.72 32.21
N THR A 343 11.94 1.34 31.03
CA THR A 343 12.52 2.68 30.86
C THR A 343 11.74 3.74 31.65
N ALA A 344 10.41 3.64 31.71
CA ALA A 344 9.58 4.58 32.43
C ALA A 344 9.57 4.39 33.97
N ASN A 345 9.60 3.14 34.46
CA ASN A 345 9.35 2.83 35.87
C ASN A 345 10.61 2.54 36.70
N VAL A 346 11.72 2.14 36.07
CA VAL A 346 12.98 1.95 36.80
C VAL A 346 13.59 3.31 37.09
N GLN A 347 13.83 3.61 38.36
CA GLN A 347 14.42 4.87 38.82
C GLN A 347 15.79 4.63 39.43
N PHE A 348 16.77 5.46 39.07
CA PHE A 348 18.11 5.50 39.67
C PHE A 348 18.33 6.89 40.29
N GLY A 349 18.39 6.96 41.63
CA GLY A 349 18.64 8.23 42.32
C GLY A 349 17.50 9.24 42.23
N GLY A 350 16.24 8.79 42.09
CA GLY A 350 15.04 9.64 42.03
C GLY A 350 14.65 10.13 40.63
N VAL A 351 15.42 9.79 39.60
CA VAL A 351 15.13 10.07 38.19
C VAL A 351 14.93 8.76 37.42
N SER A 352 13.99 8.76 36.47
CA SER A 352 13.68 7.59 35.65
C SER A 352 14.80 7.27 34.66
N VAL A 353 14.95 6.00 34.28
CA VAL A 353 15.88 5.59 33.22
C VAL A 353 15.58 6.33 31.91
N ALA A 354 14.31 6.56 31.59
CA ALA A 354 13.89 7.34 30.43
C ALA A 354 14.51 8.74 30.44
N GLU A 355 14.54 9.43 31.59
CA GLU A 355 15.06 10.79 31.71
C GLU A 355 16.59 10.86 31.52
N TYR A 356 17.32 9.86 32.02
CA TYR A 356 18.76 9.73 31.70
C TYR A 356 18.99 9.58 30.20
N ILE A 357 18.20 8.72 29.54
CA ILE A 357 18.32 8.50 28.10
C ILE A 357 17.92 9.76 27.32
N ILE A 358 16.86 10.47 27.74
CA ILE A 358 16.43 11.75 27.14
C ILE A 358 17.57 12.76 27.19
N ASN A 359 18.20 12.93 28.35
CA ASN A 359 19.29 13.89 28.52
C ASN A 359 20.53 13.51 27.69
N PHE A 360 20.84 12.21 27.60
CA PHE A 360 21.92 11.70 26.74
C PHE A 360 21.64 11.92 25.24
N LEU A 361 20.38 11.72 24.82
CA LEU A 361 19.95 11.88 23.44
C LEU A 361 19.69 13.34 23.04
N ASN A 362 19.47 14.24 24.00
CA ASN A 362 19.14 15.64 23.74
C ASN A 362 20.15 16.39 22.84
N PRO A 363 21.49 16.30 23.03
CA PRO A 363 22.44 16.96 22.14
C PRO A 363 22.35 16.45 20.69
N VAL A 364 22.10 15.16 20.50
CA VAL A 364 21.90 14.56 19.17
C VAL A 364 20.55 14.97 18.58
N GLY A 365 19.51 14.98 19.41
CA GLY A 365 18.18 15.46 19.03
C GLY A 365 18.24 16.89 18.50
N LEU A 366 18.90 17.79 19.23
CA LEU A 366 19.02 19.20 18.84
C LEU A 366 19.74 19.38 17.50
N LEU A 367 20.76 18.56 17.21
CA LEU A 367 21.43 18.56 15.89
C LEU A 367 20.49 18.15 14.74
N LEU A 368 19.51 17.29 15.02
CA LEU A 368 18.49 16.86 14.06
C LEU A 368 17.25 17.77 14.05
N GLY A 369 17.19 18.79 14.91
CA GLY A 369 16.02 19.66 15.09
C GLY A 369 14.88 19.05 15.92
N LEU A 370 15.17 17.98 16.68
CA LEU A 370 14.23 17.29 17.58
C LEU A 370 14.64 17.51 19.05
N ASN A 371 13.76 17.21 20.01
CA ASN A 371 14.15 17.13 21.42
C ASN A 371 14.51 15.68 21.80
N GLY A 372 15.25 15.50 22.90
CA GLY A 372 15.62 14.16 23.38
C GLY A 372 14.41 13.25 23.68
N VAL A 373 13.27 13.83 24.05
CA VAL A 373 12.00 13.12 24.32
C VAL A 373 11.43 12.48 23.05
N ILE A 374 11.34 13.25 21.96
CA ILE A 374 10.85 12.79 20.66
C ILE A 374 11.82 11.74 20.10
N LEU A 375 13.13 11.95 20.23
CA LEU A 375 14.12 10.99 19.74
C LEU A 375 14.02 9.65 20.49
N LEU A 376 13.86 9.67 21.82
CA LEU A 376 13.61 8.47 22.61
C LEU A 376 12.29 7.79 22.19
N ALA A 377 11.22 8.56 22.01
CA ALA A 377 9.94 8.03 21.55
C ALA A 377 10.07 7.32 20.21
N TYR A 378 10.83 7.86 19.26
CA TYR A 378 11.09 7.20 17.98
C TYR A 378 11.87 5.89 18.15
N ILE A 379 12.94 5.88 18.96
CA ILE A 379 13.76 4.68 19.18
C ILE A 379 12.93 3.55 19.80
N ILE A 380 12.12 3.87 20.80
CA ILE A 380 11.27 2.89 21.48
C ILE A 380 10.10 2.44 20.58
N ALA A 381 9.64 3.29 19.68
CA ALA A 381 8.56 2.98 18.73
C ALA A 381 9.03 2.23 17.48
N ILE A 382 10.33 2.00 17.23
CA ILE A 382 10.83 1.23 16.07
C ILE A 382 10.15 -0.15 15.89
N PRO A 383 9.85 -0.92 16.96
CA PRO A 383 9.18 -2.21 16.81
C PRO A 383 7.70 -2.14 16.39
N ALA A 384 7.07 -0.96 16.46
CA ALA A 384 5.67 -0.71 16.12
C ALA A 384 5.52 -0.18 14.68
#